data_AF-A0A3L7DW04-F1
#
_entry.id   AF-A0A3L7DW04-F1
#
_cell.length_a   1.000
_cell.length_b   1.000
_cell.length_c   1.000
_cell.angle_alpha   90.00
_cell.angle_beta   90.00
_cell.angle_gamma   90.00
#
_symmetry.space_group_name_H-M   'P 1'
#
loop_
_entity.id
_entity.type
_entity.pdbx_description
1 polymer ?
#
loop_
_entity_poly.entity_id
_entity_poly.type
_entity_poly.pdbx_seq_one_letter_code
_entity_poly.pdbx_strand_id
1 'polypeptide(L)'
;MISSSLFTASVAQRVLLATLLISLPAFAQQVPPSFPYLDSINAPAALPVPARDRPVVIAVVDDGVLTTHRELRGLIWANPAEIAGNGVDDDGNGLRDDWQGWDVADNNALVTPPAGRPEFYHGTHLAGVIARIVRRAYGEDAGRLVRIMPVKVLQDAAPTTDLKHAYQGVEYAIAAGADIILSAWGMAALSPDESRILDHARDSGILVIASAGNYPDERDQFPAAHPAVLAVSSVDGQGRRVANANFGPFVDIAAPGNGIEAAGIASDTAYQTHDGTSGAAAMVAAAAAMVQIAHPGFGPGEVTACLLDAAQPLQLAATTELAKMGSGSLDIQAALACELLSGKPEASARLDRSRGYLHPAGAAQALEWVIAPAGNIKGLRFAPVFSRAYNPGDRLEFRQGASGAGEPVASFPLSALPEEYFLAGDSAHVSYLPAAASAADWLLGYRADTVDTRTLYCRGTTRLMEEGEFTDGSGEHNYSYNTDCKWLITAPPGKRVQFRFSAMDTETRRDLVYFFNGAGTHEDIMAIFSGRELPPELTTWSNQVLVWFVTDGQNQGRGWRAQYRFIDPAP
;
A
#
# COMPACT_ATOMS: atom_id res chain seq x y z
N MET A 1 19.24 -72.36 64.12
CA MET A 1 20.06 -72.20 65.34
C MET A 1 20.11 -70.72 65.67
N ILE A 2 19.54 -70.34 66.83
CA ILE A 2 19.93 -69.26 67.76
C ILE A 2 20.49 -67.97 67.10
N SER A 3 19.68 -66.92 66.96
CA SER A 3 19.60 -65.75 67.87
C SER A 3 20.82 -64.84 67.83
N SER A 4 20.60 -63.54 67.61
CA SER A 4 20.75 -62.49 68.63
C SER A 4 21.04 -61.14 67.96
N SER A 5 20.05 -60.25 68.00
CA SER A 5 20.23 -58.80 68.00
C SER A 5 21.02 -58.38 69.25
N LEU A 6 21.75 -57.26 69.23
CA LEU A 6 21.86 -56.30 70.35
C LEU A 6 22.68 -55.05 69.96
N PHE A 7 22.02 -53.91 70.11
CA PHE A 7 22.48 -52.64 70.70
C PHE A 7 23.44 -51.68 69.98
N THR A 8 22.79 -50.60 69.54
CA THR A 8 23.14 -49.17 69.63
C THR A 8 24.14 -48.74 70.71
N ALA A 9 25.07 -47.85 70.33
CA ALA A 9 25.57 -46.76 71.19
C ALA A 9 26.01 -45.56 70.32
N SER A 10 25.90 -44.36 70.90
CA SER A 10 25.73 -43.08 70.22
C SER A 10 26.95 -42.15 70.27
N VAL A 11 26.92 -41.10 69.43
CA VAL A 11 27.52 -39.75 69.58
C VAL A 11 29.05 -39.61 69.40
N ALA A 12 29.47 -38.98 68.30
CA ALA A 12 30.14 -37.67 68.33
C ALA A 12 30.44 -37.16 66.90
N GLN A 13 30.20 -35.88 66.72
CA GLN A 13 30.22 -35.09 65.48
C GLN A 13 31.64 -34.60 65.15
N ARG A 14 32.10 -34.70 63.89
CA ARG A 14 32.69 -33.59 63.08
C ARG A 14 33.42 -34.05 61.80
N VAL A 15 32.93 -33.50 60.69
CA VAL A 15 33.65 -32.91 59.53
C VAL A 15 33.94 -33.78 58.29
N LEU A 16 33.42 -33.23 57.18
CA LEU A 16 33.72 -33.38 55.73
C LEU A 16 33.15 -34.59 54.95
N LEU A 17 31.96 -34.39 54.40
CA LEU A 17 31.40 -35.14 53.27
C LEU A 17 32.15 -34.76 51.98
N ALA A 18 32.83 -35.72 51.36
CA ALA A 18 33.22 -35.66 49.95
C ALA A 18 32.39 -36.69 49.18
N THR A 19 31.23 -36.27 48.67
CA THR A 19 30.46 -37.03 47.68
C THR A 19 30.83 -36.49 46.30
N LEU A 20 31.41 -37.36 45.50
CA LEU A 20 31.81 -37.12 44.12
C LEU A 20 30.55 -36.90 43.26
N LEU A 21 30.14 -35.64 43.08
CA LEU A 21 29.14 -35.24 42.09
C LEU A 21 29.81 -35.17 40.73
N ILE A 22 29.51 -36.14 39.86
CA ILE A 22 29.83 -36.06 38.44
C ILE A 22 28.96 -34.93 37.87
N SER A 23 29.59 -33.79 37.59
CA SER A 23 28.98 -32.66 36.90
C SER A 23 28.74 -33.03 35.43
N LEU A 24 27.52 -33.42 35.07
CA LEU A 24 27.06 -33.28 33.69
C LEU A 24 26.91 -31.77 33.45
N PRO A 25 27.43 -31.21 32.35
CA PRO A 25 27.14 -29.81 32.05
C PRO A 25 25.63 -29.74 31.85
N ALA A 26 24.98 -28.93 32.69
CA ALA A 26 23.64 -28.47 32.38
C ALA A 26 23.74 -27.75 31.03
N PHE A 27 23.21 -28.38 29.97
CA PHE A 27 22.79 -27.63 28.80
C PHE A 27 21.72 -26.67 29.30
N ALA A 28 22.13 -25.47 29.70
CA ALA A 28 21.23 -24.34 29.71
C ALA A 28 20.68 -24.31 28.28
N GLN A 29 19.39 -24.62 28.11
CA GLN A 29 18.68 -24.24 26.90
C GLN A 29 18.92 -22.73 26.77
N GLN A 30 19.82 -22.34 25.86
CA GLN A 30 19.88 -20.96 25.41
C GLN A 30 18.46 -20.67 24.95
N VAL A 31 17.77 -19.80 25.70
CA VAL A 31 16.55 -19.18 25.21
C VAL A 31 16.93 -18.64 23.84
N PRO A 32 16.29 -19.09 22.75
CA PRO A 32 16.59 -18.57 21.43
C PRO A 32 16.53 -17.04 21.50
N PRO A 33 17.42 -16.30 20.82
CA PRO A 33 17.29 -14.85 20.77
C PRO A 33 15.87 -14.49 20.36
N SER A 34 15.14 -13.80 21.24
CA SER A 34 13.77 -13.37 20.97
C SER A 34 13.84 -12.07 20.19
N PHE A 35 13.24 -12.05 19.02
CA PHE A 35 13.14 -10.88 18.16
C PHE A 35 11.73 -10.31 18.31
N PRO A 36 11.53 -9.22 19.09
CA PRO A 36 10.19 -8.73 19.40
C PRO A 36 9.35 -8.40 18.16
N TYR A 37 10.00 -7.93 17.09
CA TYR A 37 9.34 -7.62 15.84
C TYR A 37 8.73 -8.85 15.13
N LEU A 38 9.31 -10.04 15.32
CA LEU A 38 8.76 -11.29 14.77
C LEU A 38 7.50 -11.72 15.53
N ASP A 39 7.48 -11.49 16.83
CA ASP A 39 6.32 -11.82 17.66
C ASP A 39 5.16 -10.85 17.39
N SER A 40 5.44 -9.56 17.18
CA SER A 40 4.41 -8.56 16.86
C SER A 40 3.70 -8.77 15.51
N ILE A 41 4.32 -9.50 14.57
CA ILE A 41 3.69 -9.86 13.29
C ILE A 41 3.14 -11.29 13.27
N ASN A 42 3.09 -11.95 14.43
CA ASN A 42 2.71 -13.36 14.55
C ASN A 42 3.48 -14.25 13.57
N ALA A 43 4.80 -14.05 13.45
CA ALA A 43 5.63 -14.86 12.55
C ALA A 43 5.61 -16.34 13.01
N PRO A 44 5.11 -17.28 12.17
CA PRO A 44 4.94 -18.67 12.55
C PRO A 44 6.29 -19.34 12.81
N ALA A 45 6.35 -20.17 13.85
CA ALA A 45 7.59 -20.83 14.31
C ALA A 45 7.86 -22.20 13.68
N ALA A 46 6.86 -22.80 13.04
CA ALA A 46 6.99 -24.06 12.30
C ALA A 46 5.74 -24.27 11.44
N LEU A 47 5.93 -24.39 10.13
CA LEU A 47 4.88 -24.72 9.17
C LEU A 47 5.22 -26.01 8.41
N PRO A 48 4.21 -26.73 7.90
CA PRO A 48 4.43 -27.82 6.96
C PRO A 48 5.18 -27.32 5.72
N VAL A 49 6.08 -28.15 5.19
CA VAL A 49 6.80 -27.88 3.94
C VAL A 49 6.01 -28.51 2.78
N PRO A 50 5.27 -27.72 1.98
CA PRO A 50 4.52 -28.26 0.86
C PRO A 50 5.46 -28.70 -0.28
N ALA A 51 5.00 -29.64 -1.09
CA ALA A 51 5.64 -29.94 -2.37
C ALA A 51 5.41 -28.78 -3.34
N ARG A 52 6.46 -28.38 -4.07
CA ARG A 52 6.38 -27.33 -5.09
C ARG A 52 7.46 -27.57 -6.15
N ASP A 53 7.15 -27.23 -7.40
CA ASP A 53 8.04 -27.47 -8.54
C ASP A 53 9.18 -26.44 -8.62
N ARG A 54 8.92 -25.20 -8.18
CA ARG A 54 9.92 -24.14 -8.07
C ARG A 54 9.70 -23.30 -6.81
N PRO A 55 10.77 -22.76 -6.20
CA PRO A 55 10.64 -21.81 -5.10
C PRO A 55 9.97 -20.51 -5.56
N VAL A 56 9.40 -19.77 -4.60
CA VAL A 56 9.04 -18.37 -4.77
C VAL A 56 10.32 -17.53 -4.79
N VAL A 57 10.48 -16.67 -5.78
CA VAL A 57 11.65 -15.82 -5.96
C VAL A 57 11.34 -14.39 -5.56
N ILE A 58 12.07 -13.88 -4.56
CA ILE A 58 12.00 -12.49 -4.11
C ILE A 58 13.24 -11.76 -4.61
N ALA A 59 13.08 -10.83 -5.55
CA ALA A 59 14.15 -9.93 -5.95
C ALA A 59 14.33 -8.83 -4.91
N VAL A 60 15.58 -8.63 -4.46
CA VAL A 60 15.97 -7.51 -3.61
C VAL A 60 16.73 -6.53 -4.48
N VAL A 61 16.04 -5.49 -4.94
CA VAL A 61 16.58 -4.45 -5.84
C VAL A 61 17.13 -3.32 -4.99
N ASP A 62 18.44 -3.38 -4.68
CA ASP A 62 19.06 -2.53 -3.67
C ASP A 62 20.57 -2.33 -3.88
N ASP A 63 21.31 -1.94 -2.84
CA ASP A 63 22.76 -1.70 -2.88
C ASP A 63 23.61 -2.98 -3.01
N GLY A 64 23.00 -4.16 -2.94
CA GLY A 64 23.66 -5.45 -3.07
C GLY A 64 23.44 -6.35 -1.86
N VAL A 65 23.80 -7.63 -2.01
CA VAL A 65 23.57 -8.64 -0.97
C VAL A 65 24.86 -9.42 -0.73
N LEU A 66 25.33 -9.48 0.52
CA LEU A 66 26.45 -10.33 0.92
C LEU A 66 26.00 -11.80 0.87
N THR A 67 26.11 -12.42 -0.30
CA THR A 67 25.59 -13.77 -0.59
C THR A 67 26.23 -14.87 0.26
N THR A 68 27.39 -14.62 0.83
CA THR A 68 28.13 -15.54 1.73
C THR A 68 27.65 -15.51 3.18
N HIS A 69 26.82 -14.53 3.56
CA HIS A 69 26.36 -14.39 4.93
C HIS A 69 25.62 -15.64 5.42
N ARG A 70 25.95 -16.12 6.62
CA ARG A 70 25.47 -17.39 7.19
C ARG A 70 23.95 -17.50 7.20
N GLU A 71 23.26 -16.40 7.51
CA GLU A 71 21.79 -16.35 7.55
C GLU A 71 21.15 -16.58 6.16
N LEU A 72 21.85 -16.21 5.09
CA LEU A 72 21.39 -16.31 3.70
C LEU A 72 21.77 -17.63 3.02
N ARG A 73 22.56 -18.48 3.69
CA ARG A 73 23.06 -19.73 3.12
C ARG A 73 21.92 -20.58 2.58
N GLY A 74 22.00 -20.95 1.30
CA GLY A 74 20.98 -21.79 0.67
C GLY A 74 19.64 -21.09 0.47
N LEU A 75 19.56 -19.76 0.57
CA LEU A 75 18.42 -18.94 0.15
C LEU A 75 18.73 -18.11 -1.10
N ILE A 76 20.00 -17.87 -1.43
CA ILE A 76 20.36 -17.11 -2.64
C ILE A 76 19.87 -17.84 -3.90
N TRP A 77 19.22 -17.08 -4.78
CA TRP A 77 18.76 -17.52 -6.09
C TRP A 77 19.95 -17.87 -6.98
N ALA A 78 19.74 -18.86 -7.84
CA ALA A 78 20.65 -19.16 -8.91
C ALA A 78 19.87 -19.18 -10.22
N ASN A 79 20.36 -18.48 -11.25
CA ASN A 79 19.75 -18.53 -12.58
C ASN A 79 19.88 -19.98 -13.09
N PRO A 80 18.75 -20.72 -13.25
CA PRO A 80 18.82 -22.11 -13.70
C PRO A 80 19.28 -22.25 -15.15
N ALA A 81 19.33 -21.15 -15.92
CA ALA A 81 19.77 -21.13 -17.30
C ALA A 81 21.27 -20.79 -17.46
N GLU A 82 21.98 -20.45 -16.38
CA GLU A 82 23.39 -20.07 -16.38
C GLU A 82 24.32 -21.13 -15.77
N ILE A 83 25.52 -21.28 -16.32
CA ILE A 83 26.59 -22.09 -15.73
C ILE A 83 27.52 -21.16 -14.95
N ALA A 84 27.47 -21.26 -13.62
CA ALA A 84 28.24 -20.40 -12.72
C ALA A 84 29.74 -20.30 -13.09
N GLY A 85 30.18 -19.07 -13.40
CA GLY A 85 31.60 -18.70 -13.52
C GLY A 85 32.30 -19.18 -14.79
N ASN A 86 31.56 -19.57 -15.83
CA ASN A 86 32.15 -19.97 -17.11
C ASN A 86 32.50 -18.77 -18.03
N GLY A 87 32.06 -17.57 -17.68
CA GLY A 87 32.25 -16.36 -18.47
C GLY A 87 31.44 -16.38 -19.77
N VAL A 88 30.28 -17.02 -19.83
CA VAL A 88 29.41 -17.11 -21.01
C VAL A 88 28.01 -16.62 -20.63
N ASP A 89 27.33 -16.02 -21.60
CA ASP A 89 25.88 -15.77 -21.52
C ASP A 89 25.21 -17.03 -22.09
N ASP A 90 24.87 -17.96 -21.19
CA ASP A 90 24.42 -19.31 -21.55
C ASP A 90 22.94 -19.31 -21.97
N ASP A 91 22.16 -18.37 -21.45
CA ASP A 91 20.73 -18.23 -21.74
C ASP A 91 20.42 -17.23 -22.89
N GLY A 92 21.42 -16.47 -23.33
CA GLY A 92 21.34 -15.52 -24.43
C GLY A 92 20.59 -14.23 -24.07
N ASN A 93 20.47 -13.90 -22.79
CA ASN A 93 19.78 -12.70 -22.30
C ASN A 93 20.62 -11.42 -22.43
N GLY A 94 21.89 -11.53 -22.85
CA GLY A 94 22.83 -10.42 -23.03
C GLY A 94 23.69 -10.13 -21.80
N LEU A 95 23.54 -10.89 -20.72
CA LEU A 95 24.20 -10.72 -19.43
C LEU A 95 25.08 -11.95 -19.18
N ARG A 96 26.39 -11.73 -19.13
CA ARG A 96 27.35 -12.82 -18.93
C ARG A 96 27.42 -13.22 -17.46
N ASP A 97 27.16 -14.50 -17.18
CA ASP A 97 27.23 -15.10 -15.85
C ASP A 97 26.29 -14.43 -14.82
N ASP A 98 25.05 -14.07 -15.16
CA ASP A 98 24.08 -13.57 -14.17
C ASP A 98 23.54 -14.70 -13.24
N TRP A 99 24.37 -15.71 -12.98
CA TRP A 99 24.06 -16.94 -12.26
C TRP A 99 23.58 -16.74 -10.83
N GLN A 100 23.84 -15.58 -10.21
CA GLN A 100 23.50 -15.26 -8.82
C GLN A 100 22.69 -13.97 -8.70
N GLY A 101 22.11 -13.49 -9.81
CA GLY A 101 21.56 -12.15 -9.95
C GLY A 101 22.48 -11.26 -10.78
N TRP A 102 22.16 -9.97 -10.83
CA TRP A 102 22.89 -9.01 -11.67
C TRP A 102 23.21 -7.69 -10.96
N ASP A 103 24.43 -7.20 -11.15
CA ASP A 103 24.81 -5.82 -10.85
C ASP A 103 24.54 -4.98 -12.09
N VAL A 104 23.36 -4.37 -12.09
CA VAL A 104 22.86 -3.52 -13.18
C VAL A 104 23.65 -2.22 -13.23
N ALA A 105 24.15 -1.77 -12.08
CA ALA A 105 24.80 -0.48 -11.95
C ALA A 105 26.22 -0.46 -12.57
N ASP A 106 26.93 -1.58 -12.47
CA ASP A 106 28.27 -1.80 -13.01
C ASP A 106 28.32 -2.83 -14.15
N ASN A 107 27.15 -3.29 -14.60
CA ASN A 107 26.95 -4.20 -15.74
C ASN A 107 27.81 -5.47 -15.66
N ASN A 108 27.70 -6.19 -14.54
CA ASN A 108 28.45 -7.43 -14.28
C ASN A 108 27.73 -8.34 -13.27
N ALA A 109 28.29 -9.53 -13.02
CA ALA A 109 27.72 -10.55 -12.14
C ALA A 109 27.99 -10.34 -10.63
N LEU A 110 28.65 -9.25 -10.21
CA LEU A 110 29.10 -9.02 -8.83
C LEU A 110 28.02 -8.34 -7.98
N VAL A 111 27.01 -9.11 -7.59
CA VAL A 111 25.88 -8.64 -6.78
C VAL A 111 26.19 -8.34 -5.31
N THR A 112 27.42 -8.60 -4.86
CA THR A 112 27.82 -8.40 -3.46
C THR A 112 28.28 -6.96 -3.20
N PRO A 113 28.10 -6.44 -1.97
CA PRO A 113 28.70 -5.19 -1.54
C PRO A 113 30.21 -5.13 -1.80
N PRO A 114 30.75 -4.06 -2.38
CA PRO A 114 32.18 -3.88 -2.58
C PRO A 114 32.94 -3.82 -1.25
N ALA A 115 34.14 -4.41 -1.23
CA ALA A 115 34.98 -4.45 -0.03
C ALA A 115 35.34 -3.03 0.45
N GLY A 116 35.23 -2.82 1.78
CA GLY A 116 35.57 -1.53 2.40
C GLY A 116 34.52 -0.43 2.23
N ARG A 117 33.29 -0.78 1.82
CA ARG A 117 32.16 0.14 1.63
C ARG A 117 31.02 -0.16 2.61
N PRO A 118 31.14 0.24 3.90
CA PRO A 118 30.17 -0.10 4.94
C PRO A 118 28.76 0.50 4.72
N GLU A 119 28.62 1.45 3.80
CA GLU A 119 27.33 2.02 3.41
C GLU A 119 26.48 1.10 2.53
N PHE A 120 27.05 0.05 1.93
CA PHE A 120 26.35 -0.96 1.09
C PHE A 120 25.66 -2.06 1.93
N TYR A 121 25.13 -1.68 3.08
CA TYR A 121 24.60 -2.64 4.04
C TYR A 121 23.15 -3.02 3.78
N HIS A 122 22.42 -2.20 3.04
CA HIS A 122 20.97 -2.11 3.10
C HIS A 122 20.31 -3.35 2.49
N GLY A 123 20.68 -3.75 1.27
CA GLY A 123 20.17 -4.95 0.62
C GLY A 123 20.49 -6.24 1.39
N THR A 124 21.66 -6.33 2.01
CA THR A 124 22.03 -7.45 2.89
C THR A 124 21.13 -7.52 4.12
N HIS A 125 20.84 -6.37 4.73
CA HIS A 125 19.95 -6.27 5.88
C HIS A 125 18.52 -6.73 5.52
N LEU A 126 17.98 -6.27 4.39
CA LEU A 126 16.65 -6.68 3.91
C LEU A 126 16.56 -8.17 3.60
N ALA A 127 17.57 -8.70 2.89
CA ALA A 127 17.68 -10.13 2.64
C ALA A 127 17.74 -10.94 3.96
N GLY A 128 18.41 -10.41 4.98
CA GLY A 128 18.45 -10.98 6.33
C GLY A 128 17.09 -11.01 7.02
N VAL A 129 16.28 -9.94 6.89
CA VAL A 129 14.91 -9.90 7.43
C VAL A 129 14.05 -10.98 6.80
N ILE A 130 14.10 -11.11 5.47
CA ILE A 130 13.39 -12.15 4.72
C ILE A 130 13.82 -13.53 5.21
N ALA A 131 15.14 -13.79 5.21
CA ALA A 131 15.73 -15.05 5.61
C ALA A 131 15.33 -15.48 7.03
N ARG A 132 15.35 -14.54 7.99
CA ARG A 132 14.93 -14.75 9.38
C ARG A 132 13.49 -15.26 9.46
N ILE A 133 12.57 -14.61 8.76
CA ILE A 133 11.13 -14.95 8.79
C ILE A 133 10.89 -16.32 8.15
N VAL A 134 11.43 -16.56 6.96
CA VAL A 134 11.18 -17.83 6.25
C VAL A 134 11.86 -19.02 6.93
N ARG A 135 13.06 -18.83 7.53
CA ARG A 135 13.72 -19.87 8.34
C ARG A 135 12.99 -20.13 9.64
N ARG A 136 12.42 -19.10 10.27
CA ARG A 136 11.56 -19.30 11.45
C ARG A 136 10.36 -20.18 11.09
N ALA A 137 9.78 -20.04 9.91
CA ALA A 137 8.64 -20.85 9.48
C ALA A 137 9.02 -22.27 9.01
N TYR A 138 10.11 -22.42 8.23
CA TYR A 138 10.40 -23.66 7.49
C TYR A 138 11.75 -24.31 7.83
N GLY A 139 12.54 -23.73 8.74
CA GLY A 139 13.85 -24.26 9.12
C GLY A 139 14.82 -24.32 7.94
N GLU A 140 15.55 -25.44 7.81
CA GLU A 140 16.51 -25.67 6.74
C GLU A 140 15.86 -25.88 5.36
N ASP A 141 14.57 -26.22 5.31
CA ASP A 141 13.82 -26.38 4.06
C ASP A 141 13.41 -25.04 3.45
N ALA A 142 13.63 -23.90 4.13
CA ALA A 142 13.29 -22.58 3.63
C ALA A 142 13.86 -22.31 2.21
N GLY A 143 15.08 -22.77 1.93
CA GLY A 143 15.70 -22.67 0.62
C GLY A 143 14.96 -23.39 -0.51
N ARG A 144 14.21 -24.45 -0.20
CA ARG A 144 13.39 -25.15 -1.21
C ARG A 144 12.15 -24.37 -1.60
N LEU A 145 11.70 -23.47 -0.72
CA LEU A 145 10.44 -22.75 -0.85
C LEU A 145 10.64 -21.29 -1.26
N VAL A 146 11.72 -20.65 -0.84
CA VAL A 146 12.02 -19.24 -1.13
C VAL A 146 13.46 -19.10 -1.62
N ARG A 147 13.63 -18.30 -2.68
CA ARG A 147 14.93 -17.81 -3.16
C ARG A 147 14.97 -16.29 -3.13
N ILE A 148 16.10 -15.73 -2.71
CA ILE A 148 16.38 -14.29 -2.73
C ILE A 148 17.26 -14.04 -3.95
N MET A 149 16.80 -13.23 -4.89
CA MET A 149 17.55 -12.78 -6.06
C MET A 149 18.15 -11.40 -5.76
N PRO A 150 19.47 -11.32 -5.52
CA PRO A 150 20.16 -10.04 -5.44
C PRO A 150 20.11 -9.29 -6.78
N VAL A 151 19.66 -8.04 -6.76
CA VAL A 151 19.75 -7.15 -7.92
C VAL A 151 20.39 -5.86 -7.45
N LYS A 152 21.64 -5.64 -7.84
CA LYS A 152 22.42 -4.51 -7.35
C LYS A 152 22.28 -3.31 -8.29
N VAL A 153 21.85 -2.18 -7.72
CA VAL A 153 21.52 -0.94 -8.44
C VAL A 153 22.31 0.28 -7.98
N LEU A 154 23.23 0.08 -7.02
CA LEU A 154 24.20 1.08 -6.60
C LEU A 154 25.58 0.76 -7.17
N GLN A 155 26.17 1.71 -7.91
CA GLN A 155 27.50 1.56 -8.49
C GLN A 155 28.56 1.46 -7.40
N ASP A 156 29.53 0.57 -7.59
CA ASP A 156 30.67 0.37 -6.69
C ASP A 156 31.39 1.67 -6.39
N ALA A 157 31.54 2.57 -7.37
CA ALA A 157 32.23 3.84 -7.20
C ALA A 157 31.30 5.01 -6.80
N ALA A 158 30.03 4.75 -6.49
CA ALA A 158 29.05 5.79 -6.19
C ALA A 158 29.49 6.65 -4.98
N PRO A 159 29.42 7.99 -5.09
CA PRO A 159 29.79 8.89 -4.00
C PRO A 159 28.68 9.07 -2.94
N THR A 160 27.46 8.65 -3.27
CA THR A 160 26.26 8.69 -2.43
C THR A 160 25.54 7.35 -2.52
N THR A 161 24.57 7.12 -1.65
CA THR A 161 23.72 5.92 -1.66
C THR A 161 22.49 6.07 -2.57
N ASP A 162 22.52 7.02 -3.52
CA ASP A 162 21.41 7.25 -4.44
C ASP A 162 21.34 6.15 -5.49
N LEU A 163 20.24 5.39 -5.51
CA LEU A 163 20.05 4.24 -6.39
C LEU A 163 19.62 4.67 -7.80
N LYS A 164 20.55 5.25 -8.57
CA LYS A 164 20.28 5.79 -9.91
C LYS A 164 19.84 4.75 -10.94
N HIS A 165 20.12 3.47 -10.69
CA HIS A 165 19.79 2.37 -11.61
C HIS A 165 18.64 1.50 -11.12
N ALA A 166 17.83 2.03 -10.19
CA ALA A 166 16.80 1.26 -9.50
C ALA A 166 15.77 0.64 -10.46
N TYR A 167 15.26 1.38 -11.44
CA TYR A 167 14.27 0.86 -12.38
C TYR A 167 14.83 -0.10 -13.41
N GLN A 168 16.10 0.04 -13.84
CA GLN A 168 16.75 -1.01 -14.64
C GLN A 168 16.89 -2.31 -13.85
N GLY A 169 17.09 -2.23 -12.52
CA GLY A 169 17.03 -3.41 -11.65
C GLY A 169 15.64 -4.02 -11.53
N VAL A 170 14.59 -3.20 -11.50
CA VAL A 170 13.21 -3.70 -11.58
C VAL A 170 12.98 -4.43 -12.90
N GLU A 171 13.42 -3.87 -14.04
CA GLU A 171 13.32 -4.53 -15.35
C GLU A 171 14.08 -5.87 -15.38
N TYR A 172 15.29 -5.92 -14.85
CA TYR A 172 16.04 -7.18 -14.71
C TYR A 172 15.26 -8.20 -13.87
N ALA A 173 14.73 -7.80 -12.72
CA ALA A 173 13.98 -8.70 -11.85
C ALA A 173 12.72 -9.26 -12.52
N ILE A 174 12.04 -8.45 -13.36
CA ILE A 174 10.91 -8.90 -14.18
C ILE A 174 11.40 -9.94 -15.19
N ALA A 175 12.45 -9.63 -15.95
CA ALA A 175 12.98 -10.51 -17.00
C ALA A 175 13.52 -11.84 -16.45
N ALA A 176 14.16 -11.80 -15.28
CA ALA A 176 14.71 -12.97 -14.59
C ALA A 176 13.64 -13.82 -13.86
N GLY A 177 12.37 -13.41 -13.92
CA GLY A 177 11.23 -14.21 -13.42
C GLY A 177 11.03 -14.17 -11.91
N ALA A 178 11.25 -13.02 -11.27
CA ALA A 178 10.89 -12.82 -9.87
C ALA A 178 9.36 -12.94 -9.68
N ASP A 179 8.92 -13.51 -8.55
CA ASP A 179 7.50 -13.50 -8.16
C ASP A 179 7.14 -12.25 -7.36
N ILE A 180 8.13 -11.73 -6.62
CA ILE A 180 8.02 -10.55 -5.76
C ILE A 180 9.26 -9.67 -5.98
N ILE A 181 9.06 -8.36 -6.08
CA ILE A 181 10.14 -7.36 -6.16
C ILE A 181 10.07 -6.48 -4.92
N LEU A 182 11.13 -6.48 -4.12
CA LEU A 182 11.28 -5.60 -2.96
C LEU A 182 12.08 -4.35 -3.36
N SER A 183 11.42 -3.19 -3.29
CA SER A 183 11.98 -1.87 -3.59
C SER A 183 11.93 -0.98 -2.34
N ALA A 184 12.92 -1.12 -1.46
CA ALA A 184 12.96 -0.42 -0.18
C ALA A 184 13.60 0.98 -0.26
N TRP A 185 13.35 1.69 -1.34
CA TRP A 185 13.88 3.01 -1.68
C TRP A 185 12.75 3.92 -2.19
N GLY A 186 13.00 5.24 -2.24
CA GLY A 186 11.96 6.22 -2.53
C GLY A 186 12.45 7.43 -3.34
N MET A 187 11.57 8.00 -4.15
CA MET A 187 11.76 9.24 -4.89
C MET A 187 10.47 10.05 -4.98
N ALA A 188 10.60 11.36 -5.21
CA ALA A 188 9.47 12.28 -5.16
C ALA A 188 8.52 12.21 -6.39
N ALA A 189 8.98 11.68 -7.52
CA ALA A 189 8.20 11.63 -8.75
C ALA A 189 8.69 10.52 -9.66
N LEU A 190 7.78 9.95 -10.47
CA LEU A 190 8.09 9.02 -11.56
C LEU A 190 8.07 9.70 -12.91
N SER A 191 8.96 9.28 -13.80
CA SER A 191 8.79 9.44 -15.23
C SER A 191 7.72 8.49 -15.78
N PRO A 192 7.13 8.78 -16.95
CA PRO A 192 6.19 7.87 -17.60
C PRO A 192 6.78 6.48 -17.88
N ASP A 193 8.09 6.40 -18.12
CA ASP A 193 8.78 5.15 -18.43
C ASP A 193 8.90 4.28 -17.18
N GLU A 194 9.29 4.87 -16.05
CA GLU A 194 9.36 4.19 -14.75
C GLU A 194 7.98 3.72 -14.27
N SER A 195 6.93 4.51 -14.50
CA SER A 195 5.54 4.11 -14.24
C SER A 195 5.15 2.88 -15.07
N ARG A 196 5.48 2.87 -16.37
CA ARG A 196 5.22 1.70 -17.25
C ARG A 196 5.97 0.45 -16.83
N ILE A 197 7.16 0.56 -16.25
CA ILE A 197 7.92 -0.60 -15.72
C ILE A 197 7.14 -1.24 -14.56
N LEU A 198 6.58 -0.43 -13.66
CA LEU A 198 5.79 -0.92 -12.52
C LEU A 198 4.45 -1.54 -12.99
N ASP A 199 3.79 -0.93 -13.97
CA ASP A 199 2.60 -1.53 -14.60
C ASP A 199 2.95 -2.87 -15.27
N HIS A 200 4.08 -2.95 -15.96
CA HIS A 200 4.54 -4.16 -16.60
C HIS A 200 4.82 -5.29 -15.59
N ALA A 201 5.39 -4.97 -14.42
CA ALA A 201 5.56 -5.94 -13.33
C ALA A 201 4.20 -6.53 -12.90
N ARG A 202 3.21 -5.67 -12.62
CA ARG A 202 1.86 -6.10 -12.25
C ARG A 202 1.23 -6.98 -13.34
N ASP A 203 1.31 -6.54 -14.59
CA ASP A 203 0.70 -7.25 -15.74
C ASP A 203 1.39 -8.59 -16.02
N SER A 204 2.65 -8.73 -15.60
CA SER A 204 3.40 -10.00 -15.62
C SER A 204 3.12 -10.90 -14.40
N GLY A 205 2.19 -10.51 -13.52
CA GLY A 205 1.83 -11.28 -12.33
C GLY A 205 2.83 -11.15 -11.18
N ILE A 206 3.67 -10.12 -11.18
CA ILE A 206 4.71 -9.89 -10.18
C ILE A 206 4.21 -8.87 -9.15
N LEU A 207 4.37 -9.19 -7.87
CA LEU A 207 4.00 -8.28 -6.78
C LEU A 207 5.20 -7.38 -6.44
N VAL A 208 5.07 -6.08 -6.70
CA VAL A 208 6.06 -5.08 -6.25
C VAL A 208 5.67 -4.57 -4.87
N ILE A 209 6.62 -4.59 -3.93
CA ILE A 209 6.43 -4.14 -2.55
C ILE A 209 7.47 -3.06 -2.26
N ALA A 210 7.04 -1.91 -1.76
CA ALA A 210 7.92 -0.79 -1.54
C ALA A 210 7.71 -0.13 -0.18
N SER A 211 8.80 0.44 0.35
CA SER A 211 8.76 1.19 1.61
C SER A 211 8.18 2.58 1.37
N ALA A 212 7.34 3.05 2.29
CA ALA A 212 6.68 4.35 2.17
C ALA A 212 7.65 5.54 2.32
N GLY A 213 8.85 5.31 2.86
CA GLY A 213 9.85 6.33 3.15
C GLY A 213 10.03 6.64 4.63
N ASN A 214 11.06 7.41 4.96
CA ASN A 214 11.46 7.76 6.32
C ASN A 214 11.50 9.29 6.56
N TYR A 215 10.60 9.99 5.88
CA TYR A 215 10.28 11.39 6.10
C TYR A 215 8.89 11.45 6.72
N PRO A 216 8.66 12.09 7.87
CA PRO A 216 7.33 12.10 8.50
C PRO A 216 6.36 13.03 7.77
N ASP A 217 6.08 12.74 6.50
CA ASP A 217 5.22 13.49 5.61
C ASP A 217 4.24 12.59 4.85
N GLU A 218 3.23 13.24 4.26
CA GLU A 218 2.13 12.61 3.53
C GLU A 218 2.27 12.70 2.01
N ARG A 219 3.41 13.18 1.52
CA ARG A 219 3.62 13.31 0.08
C ARG A 219 3.86 11.92 -0.49
N ASP A 220 3.34 11.73 -1.70
CA ASP A 220 3.59 10.51 -2.45
C ASP A 220 5.09 10.27 -2.61
N GLN A 221 5.52 9.07 -2.24
CA GLN A 221 6.88 8.57 -2.41
C GLN A 221 6.81 7.38 -3.36
N PHE A 222 7.52 7.44 -4.47
CA PHE A 222 7.54 6.38 -5.48
C PHE A 222 8.76 5.47 -5.28
N PRO A 223 8.64 4.15 -5.50
CA PRO A 223 7.53 3.48 -6.19
C PRO A 223 6.33 3.18 -5.30
N ALA A 224 6.42 3.33 -3.97
CA ALA A 224 5.33 2.97 -3.05
C ALA A 224 3.97 3.59 -3.40
N ALA A 225 3.91 4.85 -3.78
CA ALA A 225 2.67 5.52 -4.13
C ALA A 225 2.09 5.16 -5.51
N HIS A 226 2.77 4.31 -6.29
CA HIS A 226 2.27 3.86 -7.58
C HIS A 226 1.12 2.84 -7.40
N PRO A 227 0.01 2.92 -8.16
CA PRO A 227 -1.15 2.02 -7.99
C PRO A 227 -0.86 0.53 -8.17
N ALA A 228 0.22 0.19 -8.88
CA ALA A 228 0.66 -1.19 -9.11
C ALA A 228 1.53 -1.77 -7.96
N VAL A 229 1.79 -0.99 -6.91
CA VAL A 229 2.77 -1.32 -5.86
C VAL A 229 2.07 -1.42 -4.51
N LEU A 230 2.47 -2.40 -3.70
CA LEU A 230 2.04 -2.53 -2.32
C LEU A 230 2.91 -1.66 -1.41
N ALA A 231 2.34 -0.56 -0.90
CA ALA A 231 3.04 0.43 -0.09
C ALA A 231 3.05 0.07 1.40
N VAL A 232 4.26 0.06 1.98
CA VAL A 232 4.47 -0.37 3.37
C VAL A 232 5.02 0.76 4.23
N SER A 233 4.21 1.22 5.20
CA SER A 233 4.68 2.13 6.27
C SER A 233 5.17 1.34 7.50
N SER A 234 5.65 2.04 8.52
CA SER A 234 6.19 1.41 9.72
C SER A 234 5.48 1.81 11.01
N VAL A 235 5.31 0.80 11.86
CA VAL A 235 4.83 0.91 13.24
C VAL A 235 5.87 0.36 14.21
N ASP A 236 5.72 0.65 15.49
CA ASP A 236 6.44 -0.05 16.55
C ASP A 236 5.74 -1.37 16.92
N GLY A 237 6.34 -2.16 17.82
CA GLY A 237 5.76 -3.43 18.28
C GLY A 237 4.44 -3.29 19.05
N GLN A 238 3.93 -2.07 19.24
CA GLN A 238 2.64 -1.77 19.87
C GLN A 238 1.61 -1.28 18.83
N GLY A 239 1.96 -1.20 17.55
CA GLY A 239 1.06 -0.75 16.48
C GLY A 239 0.90 0.78 16.42
N ARG A 240 1.85 1.55 16.98
CA ARG A 240 1.91 3.02 16.84
C ARG A 240 2.86 3.36 15.69
N ARG A 241 2.56 4.38 14.90
CA ARG A 241 3.44 4.80 13.79
C ARG A 241 4.84 5.16 14.31
N VAL A 242 5.89 4.68 13.64
CA VAL A 242 7.27 5.10 13.96
C VAL A 242 7.42 6.58 13.58
N ALA A 243 8.06 7.37 14.44
CA ALA A 243 8.05 8.82 14.34
C ALA A 243 8.54 9.37 12.99
N ASN A 244 9.52 8.71 12.36
CA ASN A 244 10.08 9.10 11.07
C ASN A 244 9.35 8.48 9.86
N ALA A 245 8.38 7.59 10.04
CA ALA A 245 7.70 6.91 8.94
C ALA A 245 6.82 7.88 8.14
N ASN A 246 6.94 7.81 6.81
CA ASN A 246 5.94 8.38 5.90
C ASN A 246 4.58 7.70 6.11
N PHE A 247 3.51 8.45 5.94
CA PHE A 247 2.14 7.99 6.09
C PHE A 247 1.27 8.78 5.12
N GLY A 248 0.30 8.16 4.46
CA GLY A 248 -0.55 8.88 3.52
C GLY A 248 -1.64 7.98 2.95
N PRO A 249 -2.57 8.55 2.16
CA PRO A 249 -3.59 7.76 1.48
C PRO A 249 -3.00 6.66 0.57
N PHE A 250 -1.74 6.83 0.14
CA PHE A 250 -1.02 5.88 -0.68
C PHE A 250 -0.55 4.62 0.08
N VAL A 251 -0.52 4.63 1.43
CA VAL A 251 -0.09 3.48 2.23
C VAL A 251 -1.17 2.38 2.22
N ASP A 252 -0.74 1.14 2.01
CA ASP A 252 -1.61 -0.03 1.99
C ASP A 252 -1.62 -0.78 3.33
N ILE A 253 -0.45 -0.95 3.93
CA ILE A 253 -0.26 -1.71 5.17
C ILE A 253 0.92 -1.13 5.96
N ALA A 254 0.99 -1.44 7.25
CA ALA A 254 2.13 -1.16 8.08
C ALA A 254 2.77 -2.46 8.61
N ALA A 255 4.05 -2.42 8.94
CA ALA A 255 4.72 -3.49 9.69
C ALA A 255 5.76 -2.91 10.66
N PRO A 256 6.28 -3.68 11.62
CA PRO A 256 7.30 -3.19 12.53
C PRO A 256 8.52 -2.62 11.80
N GLY A 257 8.94 -1.42 12.17
CA GLY A 257 10.12 -0.76 11.61
C GLY A 257 11.09 -0.20 12.66
N ASN A 258 11.03 -0.65 13.91
CA ASN A 258 11.93 -0.19 14.97
C ASN A 258 12.62 -1.38 15.65
N GLY A 259 13.95 -1.31 15.78
CA GLY A 259 14.78 -2.37 16.34
C GLY A 259 14.89 -3.59 15.44
N ILE A 260 14.99 -3.40 14.12
CA ILE A 260 15.02 -4.50 13.15
C ILE A 260 16.46 -5.02 13.03
N GLU A 261 16.79 -6.04 13.82
CA GLU A 261 18.09 -6.72 13.76
C GLU A 261 18.11 -7.73 12.60
N ALA A 262 19.01 -7.59 11.63
CA ALA A 262 19.18 -8.49 10.50
C ALA A 262 20.66 -8.71 10.12
N ALA A 263 20.92 -9.55 9.11
CA ALA A 263 22.25 -9.77 8.55
C ALA A 263 22.96 -8.44 8.25
N GLY A 264 24.25 -8.38 8.57
CA GLY A 264 25.11 -7.23 8.30
C GLY A 264 26.30 -7.59 7.43
N ILE A 265 27.00 -6.57 6.93
CA ILE A 265 28.08 -6.75 5.95
C ILE A 265 29.49 -6.77 6.55
N ALA A 266 29.63 -6.57 7.86
CA ALA A 266 30.95 -6.53 8.51
C ALA A 266 31.68 -7.89 8.51
N SER A 267 30.95 -9.00 8.39
CA SER A 267 31.45 -10.37 8.22
C SER A 267 30.29 -11.30 7.85
N ASP A 268 30.57 -12.54 7.44
CA ASP A 268 29.55 -13.56 7.16
C ASP A 268 28.68 -13.97 8.37
N THR A 269 28.96 -13.44 9.56
CA THR A 269 28.19 -13.69 10.78
C THR A 269 27.78 -12.40 11.50
N ALA A 270 27.96 -11.24 10.87
CA ALA A 270 27.64 -9.96 11.48
C ALA A 270 26.13 -9.71 11.47
N TYR A 271 25.63 -9.09 12.52
CA TYR A 271 24.26 -8.60 12.58
C TYR A 271 24.27 -7.10 12.86
N GLN A 272 23.23 -6.43 12.39
CA GLN A 272 23.07 -4.99 12.58
C GLN A 272 21.58 -4.64 12.70
N THR A 273 21.32 -3.56 13.43
CA THR A 273 19.96 -3.14 13.77
C THR A 273 19.66 -1.79 13.13
N HIS A 274 18.56 -1.72 12.40
CA HIS A 274 18.11 -0.51 11.73
C HIS A 274 16.64 -0.22 12.03
N ASP A 275 16.30 1.07 11.96
CA ASP A 275 14.93 1.58 12.06
C ASP A 275 14.53 2.15 10.69
N GLY A 276 13.29 1.93 10.29
CA GLY A 276 12.71 2.48 9.08
C GLY A 276 11.68 1.60 8.39
N THR A 277 11.03 2.16 7.38
CA THR A 277 10.04 1.48 6.54
C THR A 277 10.64 0.39 5.65
N SER A 278 11.96 0.40 5.40
CA SER A 278 12.66 -0.62 4.61
C SER A 278 12.55 -2.02 5.23
N GLY A 279 12.82 -2.13 6.53
CA GLY A 279 12.68 -3.40 7.26
C GLY A 279 11.22 -3.88 7.27
N ALA A 280 10.27 -2.97 7.45
CA ALA A 280 8.84 -3.25 7.38
C ALA A 280 8.43 -3.83 6.01
N ALA A 281 8.89 -3.23 4.91
CA ALA A 281 8.66 -3.73 3.55
C ALA A 281 9.23 -5.15 3.33
N ALA A 282 10.43 -5.43 3.86
CA ALA A 282 11.02 -6.76 3.80
C ALA A 282 10.19 -7.83 4.57
N MET A 283 9.56 -7.46 5.69
CA MET A 283 8.65 -8.37 6.40
C MET A 283 7.41 -8.68 5.57
N VAL A 284 6.83 -7.66 4.92
CA VAL A 284 5.67 -7.85 4.03
C VAL A 284 6.05 -8.69 2.81
N ALA A 285 7.26 -8.54 2.25
CA ALA A 285 7.75 -9.39 1.17
C ALA A 285 7.91 -10.86 1.59
N ALA A 286 8.44 -11.12 2.79
CA ALA A 286 8.51 -12.47 3.34
C ALA A 286 7.10 -13.05 3.54
N ALA A 287 6.17 -12.27 4.08
CA ALA A 287 4.78 -12.69 4.28
C ALA A 287 4.08 -13.00 2.95
N ALA A 288 4.25 -12.15 1.94
CA ALA A 288 3.71 -12.36 0.59
C ALA A 288 4.21 -13.68 -0.01
N ALA A 289 5.51 -13.97 0.10
CA ALA A 289 6.06 -15.23 -0.38
C ALA A 289 5.46 -16.44 0.37
N MET A 290 5.27 -16.32 1.68
CA MET A 290 4.64 -17.37 2.48
C MET A 290 3.16 -17.58 2.11
N VAL A 291 2.42 -16.52 1.78
CA VAL A 291 1.05 -16.63 1.26
C VAL A 291 1.06 -17.33 -0.11
N GLN A 292 1.96 -16.99 -1.03
CA GLN A 292 2.12 -17.70 -2.31
C GLN A 292 2.51 -19.17 -2.14
N ILE A 293 3.28 -19.51 -1.10
CA ILE A 293 3.61 -20.91 -0.75
C ILE A 293 2.35 -21.65 -0.28
N ALA A 294 1.54 -21.04 0.58
CA ALA A 294 0.30 -21.63 1.08
C ALA A 294 -0.79 -21.72 0.00
N HIS A 295 -0.79 -20.79 -0.96
CA HIS A 295 -1.79 -20.67 -2.02
C HIS A 295 -1.14 -20.50 -3.41
N PRO A 296 -0.62 -21.59 -4.03
CA PRO A 296 0.19 -21.50 -5.26
C PRO A 296 -0.52 -20.91 -6.49
N GLY A 297 -1.86 -20.87 -6.50
CA GLY A 297 -2.64 -20.30 -7.58
C GLY A 297 -2.91 -18.81 -7.46
N PHE A 298 -2.48 -18.16 -6.36
CA PHE A 298 -2.81 -16.77 -6.10
C PHE A 298 -1.88 -15.80 -6.82
N GLY A 299 -2.48 -14.87 -7.58
CA GLY A 299 -1.78 -13.74 -8.18
C GLY A 299 -1.59 -12.56 -7.21
N PRO A 300 -0.94 -11.46 -7.65
CA PRO A 300 -0.63 -10.31 -6.80
C PRO A 300 -1.84 -9.74 -6.05
N GLY A 301 -2.99 -9.58 -6.72
CA GLY A 301 -4.20 -9.03 -6.10
C GLY A 301 -4.75 -9.90 -4.96
N GLU A 302 -4.68 -11.23 -5.10
CA GLU A 302 -5.13 -12.17 -4.06
C GLU A 302 -4.17 -12.18 -2.87
N VAL A 303 -2.85 -12.20 -3.14
CA VAL A 303 -1.83 -12.13 -2.09
C VAL A 303 -1.98 -10.84 -1.29
N THR A 304 -2.14 -9.70 -1.97
CA THR A 304 -2.40 -8.40 -1.32
C THR A 304 -3.69 -8.46 -0.50
N ALA A 305 -4.79 -9.01 -1.04
CA ALA A 305 -6.03 -9.15 -0.29
C ALA A 305 -5.87 -9.97 0.99
N CYS A 306 -5.13 -11.09 0.94
CA CYS A 306 -4.83 -11.89 2.13
C CYS A 306 -4.05 -11.10 3.19
N LEU A 307 -3.05 -10.30 2.78
CA LEU A 307 -2.23 -9.49 3.69
C LEU A 307 -3.03 -8.36 4.34
N LEU A 308 -3.81 -7.63 3.53
CA LEU A 308 -4.58 -6.48 4.00
C LEU A 308 -5.76 -6.90 4.89
N ASP A 309 -6.47 -7.97 4.53
CA ASP A 309 -7.59 -8.47 5.32
C ASP A 309 -7.15 -9.13 6.64
N ALA A 310 -5.92 -9.64 6.70
CA ALA A 310 -5.37 -10.21 7.92
C ALA A 310 -4.85 -9.16 8.91
N ALA A 311 -4.56 -7.94 8.44
CA ALA A 311 -3.86 -6.92 9.21
C ALA A 311 -4.52 -6.64 10.58
N GLN A 312 -3.69 -6.53 11.61
CA GLN A 312 -4.10 -6.17 12.97
C GLN A 312 -4.47 -4.69 13.05
N PRO A 313 -5.52 -4.32 13.81
CA PRO A 313 -5.83 -2.92 14.06
C PRO A 313 -4.65 -2.17 14.67
N LEU A 314 -4.44 -0.94 14.24
CA LEU A 314 -3.40 -0.07 14.80
C LEU A 314 -3.85 0.54 16.12
N GLN A 315 -2.91 0.74 17.04
CA GLN A 315 -3.15 1.49 18.29
C GLN A 315 -2.92 2.98 18.05
N LEU A 316 -3.64 3.52 17.08
CA LEU A 316 -3.69 4.96 16.80
C LEU A 316 -5.02 5.50 17.31
N ALA A 317 -5.02 6.75 17.80
CA ALA A 317 -6.28 7.45 18.03
C ALA A 317 -7.08 7.46 16.72
N ALA A 318 -8.42 7.40 16.80
CA ALA A 318 -9.31 7.48 15.64
C ALA A 318 -9.27 8.89 15.02
N THR A 319 -8.15 9.22 14.39
CA THR A 319 -7.84 10.45 13.68
C THR A 319 -7.74 10.14 12.19
N THR A 320 -7.58 11.17 11.37
CA THR A 320 -7.27 11.01 9.95
C THR A 320 -5.89 10.37 9.70
N GLU A 321 -5.04 10.22 10.71
CA GLU A 321 -3.76 9.49 10.60
C GLU A 321 -3.99 7.99 10.44
N LEU A 322 -5.01 7.42 11.10
CA LEU A 322 -5.38 6.01 10.94
C LEU A 322 -5.78 5.69 9.49
N ALA A 323 -6.43 6.65 8.82
CA ALA A 323 -6.77 6.57 7.40
C ALA A 323 -5.55 6.48 6.48
N LYS A 324 -4.42 7.02 6.94
CA LYS A 324 -3.17 7.21 6.19
C LYS A 324 -2.12 6.13 6.50
N MET A 325 -2.51 5.09 7.24
CA MET A 325 -1.64 3.99 7.64
C MET A 325 -2.12 2.63 7.09
N GLY A 326 -3.03 2.66 6.11
CA GLY A 326 -3.52 1.45 5.44
C GLY A 326 -4.34 0.54 6.34
N SER A 327 -4.43 -0.75 5.96
CA SER A 327 -5.32 -1.74 6.59
C SER A 327 -4.96 -2.13 8.02
N GLY A 328 -3.73 -1.82 8.46
CA GLY A 328 -3.26 -2.15 9.80
C GLY A 328 -1.81 -2.65 9.84
N SER A 329 -1.44 -3.28 10.96
CA SER A 329 -0.12 -3.90 11.12
C SER A 329 -0.14 -5.34 10.58
N LEU A 330 0.93 -5.75 9.90
CA LEU A 330 1.11 -7.09 9.35
C LEU A 330 0.86 -8.20 10.39
N ASP A 331 0.11 -9.23 9.97
CA ASP A 331 -0.08 -10.48 10.70
C ASP A 331 0.13 -11.67 9.74
N ILE A 332 1.28 -12.33 9.87
CA ILE A 332 1.65 -13.41 8.94
C ILE A 332 0.77 -14.62 9.15
N GLN A 333 0.55 -15.04 10.41
CA GLN A 333 -0.24 -16.23 10.71
C GLN A 333 -1.67 -16.11 10.17
N ALA A 334 -2.31 -14.95 10.34
CA ALA A 334 -3.65 -14.70 9.82
C ALA A 334 -3.67 -14.59 8.28
N ALA A 335 -2.66 -13.96 7.67
CA ALA A 335 -2.57 -13.83 6.21
C ALA A 335 -2.49 -15.19 5.51
N LEU A 336 -1.82 -16.18 6.11
CA LEU A 336 -1.73 -17.54 5.56
C LEU A 336 -3.09 -18.26 5.52
N ALA A 337 -4.00 -17.95 6.44
CA ALA A 337 -5.35 -18.52 6.43
C ALA A 337 -6.20 -17.94 5.28
N CYS A 338 -5.92 -16.69 4.90
CA CYS A 338 -6.61 -15.94 3.85
C CYS A 338 -8.14 -16.14 3.86
N GLU A 339 -8.76 -15.85 5.02
CA GLU A 339 -10.16 -16.22 5.27
C GLU A 339 -11.13 -15.64 4.23
N LEU A 340 -10.86 -14.42 3.76
CA LEU A 340 -11.61 -13.73 2.69
C LEU A 340 -11.79 -14.58 1.42
N LEU A 341 -10.72 -15.24 0.98
CA LEU A 341 -10.72 -16.06 -0.24
C LEU A 341 -11.04 -17.55 0.04
N SER A 342 -11.15 -17.94 1.32
CA SER A 342 -11.45 -19.32 1.74
C SER A 342 -12.95 -19.66 1.74
N GLY A 343 -13.83 -18.73 1.35
CA GLY A 343 -15.28 -18.97 1.25
C GLY A 343 -16.10 -18.44 2.43
N LYS A 344 -15.55 -17.52 3.24
CA LYS A 344 -16.25 -16.86 4.35
C LYS A 344 -16.54 -15.40 3.99
N PRO A 345 -17.71 -15.06 3.41
CA PRO A 345 -18.03 -13.68 3.06
C PRO A 345 -18.05 -12.74 4.28
N GLU A 346 -18.29 -13.28 5.49
CA GLU A 346 -18.17 -12.55 6.75
C GLU A 346 -16.72 -12.21 7.14
N ALA A 347 -15.69 -12.80 6.51
CA ALA A 347 -14.31 -12.38 6.73
C ALA A 347 -14.09 -10.94 6.26
N SER A 348 -14.86 -10.48 5.26
CA SER A 348 -14.94 -9.06 4.93
C SER A 348 -15.43 -8.19 6.10
N ALA A 349 -16.00 -8.71 7.20
CA ALA A 349 -16.67 -7.91 8.25
C ALA A 349 -15.76 -6.91 9.01
N ARG A 350 -14.44 -6.95 8.84
CA ARG A 350 -13.51 -5.94 9.37
C ARG A 350 -13.46 -4.69 8.49
N LEU A 351 -14.66 -4.12 8.24
CA LEU A 351 -14.87 -2.94 7.39
C LEU A 351 -14.75 -1.61 8.15
N ASP A 352 -14.26 -1.67 9.39
CA ASP A 352 -13.84 -0.53 10.20
C ASP A 352 -12.40 -0.07 9.90
N ARG A 353 -11.69 -0.84 9.06
CA ARG A 353 -10.37 -0.48 8.53
C ARG A 353 -10.48 0.59 7.44
N SER A 354 -9.44 1.40 7.32
CA SER A 354 -9.32 2.40 6.27
C SER A 354 -9.07 1.82 4.88
N ARG A 355 -8.67 0.56 4.74
CA ARG A 355 -8.47 -0.08 3.44
C ARG A 355 -8.76 -1.58 3.54
N GLY A 356 -9.30 -2.18 2.49
CA GLY A 356 -9.59 -3.61 2.46
C GLY A 356 -10.26 -4.04 1.16
N TYR A 357 -10.86 -5.23 1.17
CA TYR A 357 -11.51 -5.83 0.02
C TYR A 357 -12.89 -6.40 0.36
N LEU A 358 -13.82 -6.28 -0.58
CA LEU A 358 -15.05 -7.04 -0.59
C LEU A 358 -14.88 -8.25 -1.51
N HIS A 359 -15.40 -9.38 -1.08
CA HIS A 359 -15.37 -10.63 -1.82
C HIS A 359 -16.70 -11.36 -1.67
N PRO A 360 -17.36 -11.81 -2.76
CA PRO A 360 -18.63 -12.52 -2.69
C PRO A 360 -18.47 -13.95 -2.17
N ALA A 361 -17.25 -14.48 -2.08
CA ALA A 361 -16.96 -15.83 -1.56
C ALA A 361 -17.75 -16.95 -2.27
N GLY A 362 -17.97 -16.81 -3.58
CA GLY A 362 -18.75 -17.76 -4.37
C GLY A 362 -20.27 -17.70 -4.15
N ALA A 363 -20.79 -16.71 -3.42
CA ALA A 363 -22.21 -16.58 -3.16
C ALA A 363 -23.01 -16.38 -4.47
N ALA A 364 -24.03 -17.22 -4.65
CA ALA A 364 -25.00 -17.12 -5.73
C ALA A 364 -26.25 -16.28 -5.33
N GLN A 365 -26.23 -15.68 -4.14
CA GLN A 365 -27.30 -14.87 -3.58
C GLN A 365 -26.79 -13.45 -3.29
N ALA A 366 -27.73 -12.52 -3.06
CA ALA A 366 -27.39 -11.16 -2.70
C ALA A 366 -26.59 -11.10 -1.38
N LEU A 367 -25.64 -10.18 -1.32
CA LEU A 367 -24.81 -9.89 -0.15
C LEU A 367 -24.82 -8.39 0.14
N GLU A 368 -24.58 -8.04 1.39
CA GLU A 368 -24.50 -6.66 1.84
C GLU A 368 -23.27 -6.48 2.73
N TRP A 369 -22.61 -5.34 2.57
CA TRP A 369 -21.45 -4.92 3.36
C TRP A 369 -21.67 -3.51 3.90
N VAL A 370 -21.27 -3.29 5.15
CA VAL A 370 -21.29 -1.96 5.78
C VAL A 370 -19.86 -1.55 6.07
N ILE A 371 -19.36 -0.56 5.33
CA ILE A 371 -18.02 -0.03 5.42
C ILE A 371 -18.06 1.25 6.24
N ALA A 372 -17.38 1.27 7.37
CA ALA A 372 -17.41 2.40 8.30
C ALA A 372 -16.05 2.60 8.96
N PRO A 373 -15.04 3.09 8.21
CA PRO A 373 -13.70 3.19 8.74
C PRO A 373 -13.60 4.17 9.91
N ALA A 374 -12.80 3.81 10.91
CA ALA A 374 -12.52 4.73 12.01
C ALA A 374 -11.75 5.97 11.52
N GLY A 375 -11.91 7.11 12.22
CA GLY A 375 -11.17 8.35 11.93
C GLY A 375 -11.98 9.49 11.30
N ASN A 376 -13.32 9.40 11.29
CA ASN A 376 -14.23 10.43 10.75
C ASN A 376 -13.88 10.85 9.31
N ILE A 377 -13.52 9.86 8.50
CA ILE A 377 -13.14 10.03 7.10
C ILE A 377 -14.39 10.42 6.32
N LYS A 378 -14.28 11.25 5.26
CA LYS A 378 -15.46 11.76 4.53
C LYS A 378 -15.55 11.30 3.08
N GLY A 379 -14.78 10.27 2.74
CA GLY A 379 -14.85 9.64 1.43
C GLY A 379 -14.37 8.20 1.46
N LEU A 380 -14.93 7.40 0.55
CA LEU A 380 -14.51 6.04 0.24
C LEU A 380 -14.30 5.93 -1.26
N ARG A 381 -13.17 5.38 -1.67
CA ARG A 381 -12.90 4.98 -3.06
C ARG A 381 -13.01 3.47 -3.20
N PHE A 382 -13.59 3.06 -4.30
CA PHE A 382 -13.75 1.67 -4.69
C PHE A 382 -13.07 1.45 -6.04
N ALA A 383 -12.32 0.36 -6.18
CA ALA A 383 -11.65 0.00 -7.43
C ALA A 383 -11.75 -1.52 -7.65
N PRO A 384 -12.19 -1.97 -8.84
CA PRO A 384 -12.23 -3.39 -9.14
C PRO A 384 -10.81 -3.97 -9.22
N VAL A 385 -10.62 -5.11 -8.58
CA VAL A 385 -9.43 -5.95 -8.72
C VAL A 385 -9.92 -7.30 -9.22
N PHE A 386 -10.38 -7.35 -10.47
CA PHE A 386 -10.91 -8.58 -11.08
C PHE A 386 -9.78 -9.59 -11.35
N SER A 387 -9.27 -10.22 -10.29
CA SER A 387 -8.29 -11.31 -10.37
C SER A 387 -8.95 -12.67 -10.59
N ARG A 388 -10.29 -12.72 -10.69
CA ARG A 388 -11.08 -13.96 -10.76
C ARG A 388 -12.31 -13.80 -11.67
N ALA A 389 -12.96 -14.93 -11.96
CA ALA A 389 -14.10 -14.99 -12.87
C ALA A 389 -15.35 -14.33 -12.27
N TYR A 390 -15.89 -13.34 -12.98
CA TYR A 390 -17.12 -12.65 -12.59
C TYR A 390 -18.18 -12.74 -13.70
N ASN A 391 -19.45 -12.58 -13.33
CA ASN A 391 -20.53 -12.46 -14.28
C ASN A 391 -20.72 -10.97 -14.64
N PRO A 392 -20.58 -10.57 -15.92
CA PRO A 392 -20.73 -9.19 -16.37
C PRO A 392 -22.03 -8.51 -15.96
N GLY A 393 -23.11 -9.30 -15.82
CA GLY A 393 -24.44 -8.80 -15.48
C GLY A 393 -24.68 -8.54 -14.00
N ASP A 394 -23.85 -9.11 -13.11
CA ASP A 394 -23.99 -8.88 -11.67
C ASP A 394 -23.87 -7.39 -11.35
N ARG A 395 -24.54 -6.92 -10.30
CA ARG A 395 -24.58 -5.50 -9.97
C ARG A 395 -24.04 -5.20 -8.58
N LEU A 396 -23.41 -4.04 -8.47
CA LEU A 396 -23.04 -3.42 -7.20
C LEU A 396 -23.85 -2.14 -7.03
N GLU A 397 -24.50 -2.01 -5.88
CA GLU A 397 -25.20 -0.81 -5.46
C GLU A 397 -24.46 -0.14 -4.31
N PHE A 398 -24.31 1.17 -4.40
CA PHE A 398 -23.58 1.99 -3.44
C PHE A 398 -24.54 2.96 -2.76
N ARG A 399 -24.59 2.90 -1.43
CA ARG A 399 -25.42 3.76 -0.58
C ARG A 399 -24.54 4.50 0.41
N GLN A 400 -24.86 5.76 0.64
CA GLN A 400 -24.20 6.56 1.67
C GLN A 400 -24.74 6.19 3.06
N GLY A 401 -23.85 6.03 4.04
CA GLY A 401 -24.22 5.66 5.40
C GLY A 401 -24.23 4.14 5.62
N ALA A 402 -24.37 3.74 6.89
CA ALA A 402 -24.41 2.33 7.29
C ALA A 402 -25.75 1.62 7.01
N SER A 403 -26.80 2.37 6.66
CA SER A 403 -28.15 1.84 6.42
C SER A 403 -28.29 1.30 4.99
N GLY A 404 -28.83 0.09 4.86
CA GLY A 404 -29.25 -0.45 3.55
C GLY A 404 -30.57 0.14 3.04
N ALA A 405 -31.33 0.85 3.90
CA ALA A 405 -32.59 1.47 3.52
C ALA A 405 -32.37 2.77 2.72
N GLY A 406 -33.09 2.92 1.61
CA GLY A 406 -33.08 4.11 0.73
C GLY A 406 -32.92 3.74 -0.74
N GLU A 407 -32.75 4.74 -1.60
CA GLU A 407 -32.34 4.54 -3.01
C GLU A 407 -30.80 4.59 -3.12
N PRO A 408 -30.19 3.79 -4.02
CA PRO A 408 -28.74 3.78 -4.14
C PRO A 408 -28.26 5.06 -4.81
N VAL A 409 -27.13 5.59 -4.32
CA VAL A 409 -26.46 6.77 -4.93
C VAL A 409 -25.89 6.39 -6.30
N ALA A 410 -25.42 5.15 -6.44
CA ALA A 410 -25.00 4.59 -7.71
C ALA A 410 -25.29 3.08 -7.78
N SER A 411 -25.51 2.57 -8.99
CA SER A 411 -25.75 1.16 -9.27
C SER A 411 -25.10 0.80 -10.60
N PHE A 412 -24.09 -0.07 -10.58
CA PHE A 412 -23.31 -0.45 -11.75
C PHE A 412 -23.42 -1.96 -12.00
N PRO A 413 -23.59 -2.43 -13.25
CA PRO A 413 -23.21 -3.79 -13.58
C PRO A 413 -21.68 -3.92 -13.47
N LEU A 414 -21.16 -5.09 -13.07
CA LEU A 414 -19.72 -5.32 -12.92
C LEU A 414 -18.95 -5.03 -14.21
N SER A 415 -19.56 -5.29 -15.37
CA SER A 415 -18.97 -4.98 -16.68
C SER A 415 -18.81 -3.50 -16.99
N ALA A 416 -19.45 -2.61 -16.24
CA ALA A 416 -19.39 -1.17 -16.41
C ALA A 416 -19.04 -0.45 -15.10
N LEU A 417 -18.41 -1.17 -14.16
CA LEU A 417 -17.86 -0.55 -12.98
C LEU A 417 -16.67 0.34 -13.41
N PRO A 418 -16.61 1.60 -12.97
CA PRO A 418 -15.48 2.48 -13.31
C PRO A 418 -14.17 1.96 -12.69
N GLU A 419 -13.03 2.39 -13.25
CA GLU A 419 -11.70 2.08 -12.70
C GLU A 419 -11.56 2.55 -11.24
N GLU A 420 -12.13 3.71 -10.93
CA GLU A 420 -12.34 4.16 -9.55
C GLU A 420 -13.73 4.78 -9.39
N TYR A 421 -14.40 4.47 -8.28
CA TYR A 421 -15.63 5.11 -7.85
C TYR A 421 -15.44 5.77 -6.49
N PHE A 422 -15.71 7.07 -6.41
CA PHE A 422 -15.69 7.81 -5.15
C PHE A 422 -17.11 7.98 -4.59
N LEU A 423 -17.27 7.65 -3.32
CA LEU A 423 -18.49 7.86 -2.56
C LEU A 423 -18.21 8.79 -1.37
N ALA A 424 -18.89 9.94 -1.33
CA ALA A 424 -18.81 10.87 -0.21
C ALA A 424 -19.55 10.30 1.01
N GLY A 425 -18.96 10.42 2.19
CA GLY A 425 -19.52 9.92 3.45
C GLY A 425 -18.46 9.28 4.35
N ASP A 426 -18.82 9.08 5.63
CA ASP A 426 -17.99 8.35 6.60
C ASP A 426 -18.29 6.85 6.65
N SER A 427 -19.32 6.43 5.95
CA SER A 427 -19.69 5.04 5.79
C SER A 427 -20.40 4.80 4.47
N ALA A 428 -20.30 3.57 4.00
CA ALA A 428 -20.99 3.08 2.81
C ALA A 428 -21.70 1.78 3.13
N HIS A 429 -22.88 1.61 2.56
CA HIS A 429 -23.52 0.32 2.46
C HIS A 429 -23.41 -0.12 0.99
N VAL A 430 -22.77 -1.26 0.75
CA VAL A 430 -22.57 -1.82 -0.58
C VAL A 430 -23.37 -3.10 -0.69
N SER A 431 -24.24 -3.20 -1.69
CA SER A 431 -25.05 -4.39 -1.95
C SER A 431 -24.60 -5.05 -3.25
N TYR A 432 -24.36 -6.35 -3.20
CA TYR A 432 -24.12 -7.19 -4.39
C TYR A 432 -25.40 -7.91 -4.79
N LEU A 433 -25.76 -7.78 -6.06
CA LEU A 433 -26.97 -8.34 -6.66
C LEU A 433 -26.57 -9.24 -7.85
N PRO A 434 -26.59 -10.58 -7.68
CA PRO A 434 -26.24 -11.49 -8.77
C PRO A 434 -27.31 -11.49 -9.88
N ALA A 435 -26.89 -11.48 -11.14
CA ALA A 435 -27.80 -11.53 -12.29
C ALA A 435 -28.33 -12.94 -12.60
N ALA A 436 -27.60 -13.97 -12.17
CA ALA A 436 -27.97 -15.38 -12.26
C ALA A 436 -27.40 -16.16 -11.07
N ALA A 437 -27.87 -17.39 -10.83
CA ALA A 437 -27.34 -18.27 -9.79
C ALA A 437 -25.95 -18.88 -10.15
N SER A 438 -25.05 -18.07 -10.72
CA SER A 438 -23.64 -18.43 -10.92
C SER A 438 -22.82 -17.92 -9.72
N ALA A 439 -21.95 -18.76 -9.18
CA ALA A 439 -21.01 -18.33 -8.16
C ALA A 439 -20.07 -17.26 -8.74
N ALA A 440 -20.12 -16.06 -8.18
CA ALA A 440 -19.20 -15.00 -8.54
C ALA A 440 -17.95 -15.07 -7.66
N ASP A 441 -16.81 -14.80 -8.26
CA ASP A 441 -15.51 -14.85 -7.60
C ASP A 441 -14.74 -13.62 -8.09
N TRP A 442 -14.80 -12.52 -7.34
CA TRP A 442 -14.19 -11.23 -7.71
C TRP A 442 -13.78 -10.46 -6.47
N LEU A 443 -12.82 -9.54 -6.61
CA LEU A 443 -12.41 -8.64 -5.53
C LEU A 443 -12.76 -7.20 -5.89
N LEU A 444 -13.35 -6.48 -4.93
CA LEU A 444 -13.51 -5.03 -4.98
C LEU A 444 -12.69 -4.41 -3.86
N GLY A 445 -11.62 -3.70 -4.20
CA GLY A 445 -10.86 -2.94 -3.23
C GLY A 445 -11.64 -1.71 -2.77
N TYR A 446 -11.57 -1.39 -1.49
CA TYR A 446 -12.01 -0.10 -0.96
C TYR A 446 -10.88 0.56 -0.18
N ARG A 447 -10.81 1.89 -0.25
CA ARG A 447 -9.94 2.70 0.59
C ARG A 447 -10.65 3.96 1.07
N ALA A 448 -10.41 4.31 2.31
CA ALA A 448 -10.88 5.50 2.94
C ALA A 448 -10.03 6.66 2.43
N ASP A 449 -10.73 7.67 1.94
CA ASP A 449 -10.11 8.78 1.28
C ASP A 449 -10.15 9.99 2.20
N THR A 450 -8.97 10.47 2.57
CA THR A 450 -8.84 11.72 3.33
C THR A 450 -8.96 12.95 2.45
N VAL A 451 -9.23 12.78 1.14
CA VAL A 451 -9.52 13.89 0.23
C VAL A 451 -10.50 14.85 0.90
N ASP A 452 -10.08 16.10 0.95
CA ASP A 452 -10.93 17.19 1.39
C ASP A 452 -12.07 17.31 0.39
N THR A 453 -13.23 16.76 0.75
CA THR A 453 -14.44 16.77 -0.09
C THR A 453 -14.80 18.18 -0.56
N ARG A 454 -14.40 19.23 0.17
CA ARG A 454 -14.52 20.66 -0.21
C ARG A 454 -13.86 21.01 -1.55
N THR A 455 -12.89 20.21 -1.96
CA THR A 455 -12.06 20.45 -3.15
C THR A 455 -12.25 19.40 -4.24
N LEU A 456 -13.25 18.52 -4.09
CA LEU A 456 -13.43 17.35 -4.95
C LEU A 456 -13.65 17.70 -6.42
N TYR A 457 -14.49 18.69 -6.70
CA TYR A 457 -14.86 19.06 -8.07
C TYR A 457 -14.17 20.33 -8.57
N CYS A 458 -13.91 21.27 -7.65
CA CYS A 458 -13.22 22.51 -7.94
C CYS A 458 -12.33 22.90 -6.75
N ARG A 459 -11.21 23.58 -7.03
CA ARG A 459 -10.26 24.03 -5.99
C ARG A 459 -9.56 25.33 -6.38
N GLY A 460 -9.29 26.18 -5.39
CA GLY A 460 -8.50 27.40 -5.58
C GLY A 460 -9.10 28.34 -6.64
N THR A 461 -8.25 29.05 -7.37
CA THR A 461 -8.66 29.99 -8.42
C THR A 461 -8.21 29.53 -9.80
N THR A 462 -9.15 29.18 -10.68
CA THR A 462 -8.91 28.90 -12.10
C THR A 462 -8.83 30.22 -12.88
N ARG A 463 -7.89 30.35 -13.82
CA ARG A 463 -7.75 31.54 -14.67
C ARG A 463 -8.20 31.22 -16.10
N LEU A 464 -9.10 32.03 -16.63
CA LEU A 464 -9.72 31.84 -17.94
C LEU A 464 -9.51 33.08 -18.81
N MET A 465 -8.94 32.90 -20.00
CA MET A 465 -8.58 34.00 -20.93
C MET A 465 -9.19 33.86 -22.32
N GLU A 466 -9.91 32.77 -22.59
CA GLU A 466 -10.61 32.50 -23.84
C GLU A 466 -12.11 32.36 -23.57
N GLU A 467 -12.97 32.62 -24.56
CA GLU A 467 -14.41 32.40 -24.44
C GLU A 467 -14.72 30.90 -24.29
N GLY A 468 -15.80 30.55 -23.60
CA GLY A 468 -16.14 29.14 -23.43
C GLY A 468 -17.23 28.88 -22.41
N GLU A 469 -17.27 27.63 -21.96
CA GLU A 469 -18.16 27.14 -20.91
C GLU A 469 -17.35 26.84 -19.64
N PHE A 470 -17.95 27.09 -18.48
CA PHE A 470 -17.42 26.69 -17.18
C PHE A 470 -18.54 26.21 -16.25
N THR A 471 -18.17 25.35 -15.31
CA THR A 471 -19.09 24.67 -14.38
C THR A 471 -18.45 24.62 -13.00
N ASP A 472 -19.24 24.22 -11.99
CA ASP A 472 -18.73 23.87 -10.66
C ASP A 472 -17.90 22.57 -10.62
N GLY A 473 -17.84 21.83 -11.73
CA GLY A 473 -17.02 20.64 -11.91
C GLY A 473 -17.70 19.32 -11.50
N SER A 474 -18.89 19.35 -10.90
CA SER A 474 -19.58 18.14 -10.44
C SER A 474 -20.19 17.30 -11.58
N GLY A 475 -20.37 17.87 -12.77
CA GLY A 475 -20.88 17.16 -13.94
C GLY A 475 -22.30 16.65 -13.72
N GLU A 476 -22.48 15.34 -13.74
CA GLU A 476 -23.77 14.69 -13.46
C GLU A 476 -23.97 14.38 -11.97
N HIS A 477 -22.96 14.63 -11.12
CA HIS A 477 -23.04 14.42 -9.68
C HIS A 477 -23.59 15.65 -8.95
N ASN A 478 -23.85 15.50 -7.65
CA ASN A 478 -24.12 16.67 -6.81
C ASN A 478 -22.80 17.34 -6.41
N TYR A 479 -22.79 18.67 -6.30
CA TYR A 479 -21.60 19.41 -5.85
C TYR A 479 -21.25 19.12 -4.39
N SER A 480 -20.01 19.43 -4.01
CA SER A 480 -19.48 19.16 -2.68
C SER A 480 -19.92 20.17 -1.62
N TYR A 481 -20.09 19.68 -0.38
CA TYR A 481 -20.23 20.52 0.81
C TYR A 481 -18.95 21.31 1.12
N ASN A 482 -19.13 22.47 1.76
CA ASN A 482 -18.08 23.35 2.26
C ASN A 482 -17.04 23.76 1.18
N THR A 483 -17.47 23.83 -0.08
CA THR A 483 -16.63 24.19 -1.23
C THR A 483 -16.22 25.65 -1.18
N ASP A 484 -14.98 25.95 -1.60
CA ASP A 484 -14.48 27.32 -1.86
C ASP A 484 -13.62 27.30 -3.12
N CYS A 485 -14.20 27.68 -4.25
CA CYS A 485 -13.47 27.73 -5.52
C CYS A 485 -13.88 28.92 -6.39
N LYS A 486 -12.91 29.41 -7.17
CA LYS A 486 -13.00 30.69 -7.89
C LYS A 486 -12.59 30.54 -9.35
N TRP A 487 -13.16 31.39 -10.20
CA TRP A 487 -12.74 31.56 -11.60
C TRP A 487 -12.48 33.04 -11.86
N LEU A 488 -11.24 33.36 -12.21
CA LEU A 488 -10.86 34.69 -12.67
C LEU A 488 -10.87 34.70 -14.20
N ILE A 489 -11.89 35.34 -14.77
CA ILE A 489 -12.04 35.50 -16.22
C ILE A 489 -11.48 36.87 -16.61
N THR A 490 -10.58 36.89 -17.60
CA THR A 490 -9.96 38.11 -18.12
C THR A 490 -10.19 38.19 -19.63
N ALA A 491 -11.03 39.12 -20.05
CA ALA A 491 -11.25 39.46 -21.45
C ALA A 491 -10.11 40.36 -21.98
N PRO A 492 -9.89 40.39 -23.31
CA PRO A 492 -8.99 41.35 -23.94
C PRO A 492 -9.27 42.80 -23.52
N PRO A 493 -8.24 43.67 -23.46
CA PRO A 493 -8.43 45.08 -23.13
C PRO A 493 -9.50 45.75 -24.00
N GLY A 494 -10.42 46.48 -23.36
CA GLY A 494 -11.52 47.16 -24.05
C GLY A 494 -12.80 46.33 -24.23
N LYS A 495 -12.80 45.02 -23.93
CA LYS A 495 -13.99 44.16 -23.97
C LYS A 495 -14.66 44.02 -22.60
N ARG A 496 -15.88 43.50 -22.57
CA ARG A 496 -16.62 43.06 -21.38
C ARG A 496 -16.98 41.59 -21.49
N VAL A 497 -17.26 40.93 -20.37
CA VAL A 497 -17.66 39.53 -20.31
C VAL A 497 -19.17 39.45 -20.17
N GLN A 498 -19.84 38.70 -21.05
CA GLN A 498 -21.27 38.41 -20.97
C GLN A 498 -21.48 36.94 -20.62
N PHE A 499 -22.34 36.65 -19.65
CA PHE A 499 -22.61 35.33 -19.10
C PHE A 499 -24.04 34.88 -19.37
N ARG A 500 -24.20 33.60 -19.74
CA ARG A 500 -25.49 32.92 -19.84
C ARG A 500 -25.43 31.57 -19.14
N PHE A 501 -26.30 31.36 -18.17
CA PHE A 501 -26.45 30.07 -17.49
C PHE A 501 -27.30 29.10 -18.33
N SER A 502 -26.90 27.83 -18.35
CA SER A 502 -27.66 26.73 -18.96
C SER A 502 -28.17 25.72 -17.93
N ALA A 503 -27.63 25.73 -16.70
CA ALA A 503 -28.11 24.92 -15.58
C ALA A 503 -27.86 25.64 -14.25
N MET A 504 -28.77 25.45 -13.29
CA MET A 504 -28.65 25.95 -11.92
C MET A 504 -29.49 25.06 -10.99
N ASP A 505 -28.85 24.43 -10.00
CA ASP A 505 -29.49 23.69 -8.91
C ASP A 505 -28.55 23.71 -7.69
N THR A 506 -28.65 24.80 -6.91
CA THR A 506 -27.94 24.96 -5.63
C THR A 506 -28.91 25.12 -4.46
N GLU A 507 -28.44 24.91 -3.22
CA GLU A 507 -29.23 25.20 -2.04
C GLU A 507 -29.60 26.69 -2.00
N THR A 508 -30.90 26.96 -1.98
CA THR A 508 -31.44 28.32 -2.07
C THR A 508 -30.99 29.17 -0.89
N ARG A 509 -30.34 30.31 -1.17
CA ARG A 509 -29.83 31.30 -0.19
C ARG A 509 -28.71 30.81 0.75
N ARG A 510 -28.11 29.65 0.48
CA ARG A 510 -27.04 29.06 1.31
C ARG A 510 -25.79 28.84 0.47
N ASP A 511 -25.96 28.14 -0.64
CA ASP A 511 -24.90 27.85 -1.59
C ASP A 511 -24.92 28.88 -2.72
N LEU A 512 -23.87 29.70 -2.76
CA LEU A 512 -23.88 30.99 -3.45
C LEU A 512 -22.81 31.04 -4.53
N VAL A 513 -23.21 31.55 -5.70
CA VAL A 513 -22.31 31.91 -6.80
C VAL A 513 -22.22 33.43 -6.86
N TYR A 514 -21.10 33.98 -6.40
CA TYR A 514 -20.81 35.41 -6.43
C TYR A 514 -20.13 35.80 -7.73
N PHE A 515 -20.46 36.98 -8.24
CA PHE A 515 -19.75 37.66 -9.33
C PHE A 515 -19.19 38.98 -8.79
N PHE A 516 -17.87 39.11 -8.74
CA PHE A 516 -17.20 40.35 -8.37
C PHE A 516 -16.64 41.05 -9.60
N ASN A 517 -16.79 42.37 -9.67
CA ASN A 517 -16.16 43.15 -10.74
C ASN A 517 -14.65 43.28 -10.46
N GLY A 518 -13.81 42.79 -11.37
CA GLY A 518 -12.35 42.79 -11.22
C GLY A 518 -11.77 41.48 -10.72
N ALA A 519 -10.49 41.51 -10.31
CA ALA A 519 -9.70 40.30 -10.02
C ALA A 519 -9.72 39.82 -8.56
N GLY A 520 -10.49 40.47 -7.69
CA GLY A 520 -10.50 40.21 -6.25
C GLY A 520 -11.89 40.31 -5.64
N THR A 521 -11.98 39.98 -4.36
CA THR A 521 -13.24 39.96 -3.59
C THR A 521 -13.54 41.28 -2.87
N HIS A 522 -12.97 42.41 -3.34
CA HIS A 522 -13.13 43.70 -2.67
C HIS A 522 -14.33 44.48 -3.25
N GLU A 523 -15.28 44.80 -2.37
CA GLU A 523 -16.39 45.78 -2.40
C GLU A 523 -17.37 45.88 -3.59
N ASP A 524 -17.07 45.37 -4.79
CA ASP A 524 -17.98 45.47 -5.96
C ASP A 524 -18.61 44.11 -6.36
N ILE A 525 -19.56 43.62 -5.57
CA ILE A 525 -20.38 42.46 -5.95
C ILE A 525 -21.39 42.89 -7.03
N MET A 526 -21.29 42.27 -8.20
CA MET A 526 -22.21 42.49 -9.31
C MET A 526 -23.51 41.69 -9.17
N ALA A 527 -23.39 40.43 -8.75
CA ALA A 527 -24.51 39.52 -8.60
C ALA A 527 -24.19 38.39 -7.62
N ILE A 528 -25.25 37.83 -7.03
CA ILE A 528 -25.21 36.62 -6.22
C ILE A 528 -26.36 35.73 -6.69
N PHE A 529 -26.05 34.49 -7.09
CA PHE A 529 -27.05 33.53 -7.53
C PHE A 529 -27.10 32.32 -6.60
N SER A 530 -28.30 31.75 -6.43
CA SER A 530 -28.54 30.48 -5.71
C SER A 530 -29.91 29.91 -6.10
N GLY A 531 -30.16 28.63 -5.81
CA GLY A 531 -31.44 27.98 -6.05
C GLY A 531 -31.51 27.23 -7.38
N ARG A 532 -32.73 26.99 -7.86
CA ARG A 532 -33.02 26.21 -9.09
C ARG A 532 -33.44 27.03 -10.30
N GLU A 533 -33.65 28.33 -10.10
CA GLU A 533 -34.03 29.22 -11.19
C GLU A 533 -32.78 29.63 -11.97
N LEU A 534 -32.87 29.58 -13.31
CA LEU A 534 -31.77 30.02 -14.16
C LEU A 534 -31.51 31.52 -13.96
N PRO A 535 -30.29 31.92 -13.62
CA PRO A 535 -29.93 33.32 -13.50
C PRO A 535 -30.18 34.12 -14.80
N PRO A 536 -30.51 35.42 -14.70
CA PRO A 536 -30.56 36.28 -15.86
C PRO A 536 -29.18 36.44 -16.50
N GLU A 537 -29.17 36.86 -17.77
CA GLU A 537 -27.92 37.19 -18.47
C GLU A 537 -27.20 38.36 -17.78
N LEU A 538 -25.89 38.21 -17.57
CA LEU A 538 -25.08 39.18 -16.83
C LEU A 538 -23.94 39.68 -17.70
N THR A 539 -23.77 41.01 -17.78
CA THR A 539 -22.65 41.65 -18.48
C THR A 539 -21.79 42.43 -17.49
N THR A 540 -20.48 42.21 -17.52
CA THR A 540 -19.52 42.87 -16.61
C THR A 540 -19.34 44.35 -16.92
N TRP A 541 -18.86 45.13 -15.93
CA TRP A 541 -18.52 46.54 -16.14
C TRP A 541 -17.08 46.73 -16.64
N SER A 542 -16.18 45.83 -16.26
CA SER A 542 -14.78 45.82 -16.68
C SER A 542 -14.44 44.58 -17.52
N ASN A 543 -13.19 44.49 -17.97
CA ASN A 543 -12.67 43.32 -18.69
C ASN A 543 -12.26 42.16 -17.76
N GLN A 544 -12.45 42.29 -16.44
CA GLN A 544 -12.13 41.24 -15.47
C GLN A 544 -13.30 40.97 -14.54
N VAL A 545 -13.49 39.71 -14.19
CA VAL A 545 -14.53 39.27 -13.26
C VAL A 545 -14.04 38.05 -12.51
N LEU A 546 -14.26 38.06 -11.20
CA LEU A 546 -14.01 36.93 -10.32
C LEU A 546 -15.34 36.30 -9.96
N VAL A 547 -15.54 35.06 -10.40
CA VAL A 547 -16.68 34.22 -10.00
C VAL A 547 -16.24 33.39 -8.80
N TRP A 548 -17.04 33.33 -7.73
CA TRP A 548 -16.73 32.59 -6.51
C TRP A 548 -17.92 31.71 -6.11
N PHE A 549 -17.72 30.39 -6.10
CA PHE A 549 -18.71 29.43 -5.63
C PHE A 549 -18.35 28.97 -4.23
N VAL A 550 -19.31 29.10 -3.32
CA VAL A 550 -19.19 28.67 -1.92
C VAL A 550 -20.40 27.87 -1.49
N THR A 551 -20.15 26.82 -0.71
CA THR A 551 -21.22 25.97 -0.18
C THR A 551 -21.06 25.74 1.32
N ASP A 552 -22.13 25.32 2.00
CA ASP A 552 -22.09 24.96 3.41
C ASP A 552 -22.05 23.44 3.65
N GLY A 553 -22.24 23.00 4.90
CA GLY A 553 -22.18 21.59 5.31
C GLY A 553 -23.46 20.79 5.12
N GLN A 554 -24.51 21.35 4.51
CA GLN A 554 -25.84 20.75 4.38
C GLN A 554 -26.40 20.93 2.96
N ASN A 555 -27.35 20.06 2.59
CA ASN A 555 -28.12 20.08 1.33
C ASN A 555 -27.36 20.45 0.04
N GLN A 556 -27.12 19.45 -0.81
CA GLN A 556 -26.48 19.64 -2.12
C GLN A 556 -27.49 19.53 -3.28
N GLY A 557 -27.12 20.06 -4.45
CA GLY A 557 -27.87 19.95 -5.70
C GLY A 557 -26.96 19.58 -6.89
N ARG A 558 -27.51 19.58 -8.11
CA ARG A 558 -26.79 19.21 -9.35
C ARG A 558 -25.75 20.24 -9.83
N GLY A 559 -25.61 21.37 -9.15
CA GLY A 559 -24.60 22.38 -9.48
C GLY A 559 -25.06 23.35 -10.56
N TRP A 560 -24.13 23.90 -11.32
CA TRP A 560 -24.43 24.95 -12.29
C TRP A 560 -23.47 24.93 -13.49
N ARG A 561 -23.97 25.44 -14.62
CA ARG A 561 -23.22 25.55 -15.88
C ARG A 561 -23.51 26.89 -16.52
N ALA A 562 -22.45 27.58 -16.94
CA ALA A 562 -22.55 28.86 -17.61
C ALA A 562 -21.57 28.98 -18.78
N GLN A 563 -21.99 29.70 -19.81
CA GLN A 563 -21.17 30.09 -20.94
C GLN A 563 -20.85 31.57 -20.85
N TYR A 564 -19.67 31.96 -21.30
CA TYR A 564 -19.27 33.36 -21.37
C TYR A 564 -18.60 33.73 -22.69
N ARG A 565 -18.81 34.98 -23.10
CA ARG A 565 -18.28 35.57 -24.34
C ARG A 565 -17.74 36.97 -24.10
N PHE A 566 -16.82 37.42 -24.93
CA PHE A 566 -16.19 38.73 -24.87
C PHE A 566 -16.87 39.67 -25.87
N ILE A 567 -17.63 40.63 -25.35
CA ILE A 567 -18.41 41.57 -26.16
C ILE A 567 -17.76 42.95 -26.14
N ASP A 568 -18.02 43.73 -27.19
CA ASP A 568 -17.69 45.16 -27.18
C ASP A 568 -18.57 45.90 -26.16
N PRO A 569 -18.05 46.95 -25.50
CA PRO A 569 -18.88 47.83 -24.69
C PRO A 569 -20.00 48.40 -25.56
N ALA A 570 -21.21 48.50 -25.02
CA ALA A 570 -22.27 49.24 -25.69
C ALA A 570 -21.80 50.69 -25.97
N PRO A 571 -22.08 51.25 -27.16
CA PRO A 571 -21.59 52.56 -27.58
C PRO A 571 -22.08 53.71 -26.70
#